data_AF-A0A946JZN8-F1
#
_entry.id   AF-A0A946JZN8-F1
#
_cell.length_a   1.000
_cell.length_b   1.000
_cell.length_c   1.000
_cell.angle_alpha   90.00
_cell.angle_beta   90.00
_cell.angle_gamma   90.00
#
_symmetry.space_group_name_H-M   'P 1'
#
loop_
_entity.id
_entity.type
_entity.pdbx_description
1 polymer ?
#
loop_
_entity_poly.entity_id
_entity_poly.type
_entity_poly.pdbx_seq_one_letter_code
_entity_poly.pdbx_strand_id
1 'polypeptide(L)'
;MTIHFHSLMAFIHVFLFVYAIGGDIAVHYIGKYITRSELSLEERLRVRDLRFIVDMSARSSLVLLLAVGFTLAQAYGSPVTGIWLALLWLADLAWLALVWLVYFNKGTPKGARLQSLDMGIRYFVIASMLAFGSYCLITGELIASNWLALKIVLFAAILGNGVWIRHIAARWQAAFDLVLSGGDDRIRGEKMILKINGTANRAAFLIWLLVVLMAFLGEVKPF
;
A
#
# COMPACT_ATOMS: atom_id res chain seq x y z
N MET A 1 28.91 -21.04 6.94
CA MET A 1 28.19 -19.77 7.18
C MET A 1 26.81 -20.12 7.74
N THR A 2 26.51 -19.77 8.99
CA THR A 2 25.21 -20.01 9.61
C THR A 2 24.35 -18.76 9.48
N ILE A 3 23.23 -18.84 8.76
CA ILE A 3 22.29 -17.72 8.62
C ILE A 3 21.30 -17.79 9.78
N HIS A 4 21.31 -16.80 10.67
CA HIS A 4 20.32 -16.71 11.73
C HIS A 4 18.94 -16.32 11.17
N PHE A 5 17.89 -17.00 11.62
CA PHE A 5 16.51 -16.77 11.15
C PHE A 5 16.08 -15.30 11.29
N HIS A 6 16.42 -14.66 12.41
CA HIS A 6 16.12 -13.24 12.62
C HIS A 6 16.78 -12.34 11.56
N SER A 7 18.06 -12.57 11.24
CA SER A 7 18.79 -11.81 10.22
C SER A 7 18.21 -12.01 8.83
N LEU A 8 17.78 -13.23 8.49
CA LEU A 8 17.08 -13.52 7.24
C LEU A 8 15.76 -12.74 7.16
N MET A 9 15.00 -12.69 8.25
CA MET A 9 13.73 -11.97 8.29
C MET A 9 13.91 -10.46 8.21
N ALA A 10 14.96 -9.92 8.82
CA ALA A 10 15.33 -8.52 8.71
C ALA A 10 15.71 -8.16 7.27
N PHE A 11 16.48 -9.02 6.59
CA PHE A 11 16.80 -8.87 5.18
C PHE A 11 15.53 -8.85 4.31
N ILE A 12 14.62 -9.82 4.51
CA ILE A 12 13.34 -9.87 3.77
C ILE A 12 12.53 -8.60 4.01
N HIS A 13 12.47 -8.10 5.25
CA HIS A 13 11.79 -6.84 5.57
C HIS A 13 12.37 -5.66 4.80
N VAL A 14 13.70 -5.52 4.73
CA VAL A 14 14.37 -4.46 3.96
C VAL A 14 14.10 -4.63 2.46
N PHE A 15 14.16 -5.86 1.94
CA PHE A 15 13.84 -6.16 0.55
C PHE A 15 12.43 -5.72 0.18
N LEU A 16 11.42 -6.09 0.99
CA LEU A 16 10.03 -5.66 0.78
C LEU A 16 9.88 -4.13 0.87
N PHE A 17 10.59 -3.48 1.80
CA PHE A 17 10.60 -2.02 1.90
C PHE A 17 11.11 -1.35 0.61
N VAL A 18 12.18 -1.88 0.01
CA VAL A 18 12.72 -1.38 -1.27
C VAL A 18 11.69 -1.50 -2.39
N TYR A 19 11.02 -2.65 -2.51
CA TYR A 19 9.97 -2.83 -3.53
C TYR A 19 8.73 -1.99 -3.26
N ALA A 20 8.39 -1.74 -1.99
CA ALA A 20 7.29 -0.84 -1.61
C ALA A 20 7.54 0.59 -2.10
N ILE A 21 8.68 1.18 -1.74
CA ILE A 21 9.02 2.55 -2.14
C ILE A 21 9.35 2.65 -3.62
N GLY A 22 10.14 1.73 -4.16
CA GLY A 22 10.55 1.73 -5.56
C GLY A 22 9.34 1.64 -6.51
N GLY A 23 8.38 0.77 -6.19
CA GLY A 23 7.13 0.65 -6.93
C GLY A 23 6.31 1.94 -6.91
N ASP A 24 6.17 2.59 -5.74
CA ASP A 24 5.38 3.81 -5.60
C ASP A 24 6.02 5.02 -6.31
N ILE A 25 7.35 5.14 -6.27
CA ILE A 25 8.10 6.15 -7.04
C ILE A 25 7.89 5.94 -8.55
N ALA A 26 7.97 4.69 -9.03
CA ALA A 26 7.74 4.39 -10.44
C ALA A 26 6.30 4.74 -10.86
N VAL A 27 5.30 4.43 -10.01
CA VAL A 27 3.89 4.78 -10.23
C VAL A 27 3.69 6.29 -10.33
N HIS A 28 4.38 7.10 -9.52
CA HIS A 28 4.34 8.56 -9.57
C HIS A 28 4.88 9.11 -10.90
N TYR A 29 6.03 8.62 -11.37
CA TYR A 29 6.58 9.06 -12.66
C TYR A 29 5.73 8.61 -13.85
N ILE A 30 5.17 7.41 -13.79
CA ILE A 30 4.20 6.93 -14.78
C ILE A 30 2.96 7.85 -14.80
N GLY A 31 2.46 8.26 -13.63
CA GLY A 31 1.36 9.22 -13.52
C GLY A 31 1.64 10.53 -14.24
N LYS A 32 2.85 11.09 -14.08
CA LYS A 32 3.28 12.29 -14.82
C LYS A 32 3.30 12.09 -16.33
N TYR A 33 3.72 10.92 -16.80
CA TYR A 33 3.72 10.61 -18.23
C TYR A 33 2.29 10.56 -18.80
N ILE A 34 1.36 9.95 -18.06
CA ILE A 34 -0.05 9.85 -18.45
C ILE A 34 -0.74 11.23 -18.53
N THR A 35 -0.24 12.23 -17.82
CA THR A 35 -0.82 13.60 -17.84
C THR A 35 -0.31 14.51 -18.96
N ARG A 36 0.58 14.04 -19.82
CA ARG A 36 1.18 14.83 -20.91
C ARG A 36 0.19 15.05 -22.04
N SER A 37 -0.29 16.29 -22.20
CA SER A 37 -1.28 16.65 -23.24
C SER A 37 -0.77 16.48 -24.67
N GLU A 38 0.56 16.50 -24.84
CA GLU A 38 1.27 16.33 -26.11
C GLU A 38 1.24 14.88 -26.64
N LEU A 39 0.99 13.90 -25.77
CA LEU A 39 0.90 12.50 -26.16
C LEU A 39 -0.50 12.15 -26.64
N SER A 40 -0.61 11.18 -27.54
CA SER A 40 -1.91 10.63 -27.92
C SER A 40 -2.58 9.92 -26.74
N LEU A 41 -3.92 9.88 -26.73
CA LEU A 41 -4.65 9.17 -25.68
C LEU A 41 -4.32 7.67 -25.68
N GLU A 42 -4.12 7.07 -26.86
CA GLU A 42 -3.75 5.66 -26.98
C GLU A 42 -2.42 5.36 -26.27
N GLU A 43 -1.39 6.19 -26.50
CA GLU A 43 -0.09 6.05 -25.83
C GLU A 43 -0.23 6.18 -24.30
N ARG A 44 -1.02 7.15 -23.83
CA ARG A 44 -1.27 7.34 -22.39
C ARG A 44 -1.97 6.12 -21.77
N LEU A 45 -2.94 5.52 -22.47
CA LEU A 45 -3.64 4.33 -22.02
C LEU A 45 -2.74 3.09 -22.00
N ARG A 46 -1.84 2.95 -22.99
CA ARG A 46 -0.84 1.86 -23.02
C ARG A 46 0.12 1.96 -21.82
N VAL A 47 0.56 3.16 -21.49
CA VAL A 47 1.41 3.40 -20.30
C VAL A 47 0.64 3.21 -19.00
N ARG A 48 -0.66 3.54 -18.97
CA ARG A 48 -1.54 3.23 -17.83
C ARG A 48 -1.60 1.74 -17.55
N ASP A 49 -1.54 0.87 -18.56
CA ASP A 49 -1.55 -0.57 -18.33
C ASP A 49 -0.27 -1.08 -17.65
N LEU A 50 0.89 -0.55 -18.02
CA LEU A 50 2.17 -0.80 -17.33
C LEU A 50 2.12 -0.37 -15.86
N ARG A 51 1.41 0.72 -15.54
CA ARG A 51 1.24 1.19 -14.15
C ARG A 51 0.68 0.10 -13.24
N PHE A 52 -0.28 -0.71 -13.71
CA PHE A 52 -0.93 -1.71 -12.85
C PHE A 52 0.02 -2.82 -12.43
N ILE A 53 0.89 -3.29 -13.32
CA ILE A 53 1.85 -4.35 -12.95
C ILE A 53 2.94 -3.80 -12.01
N VAL A 54 3.40 -2.57 -12.23
CA VAL A 54 4.37 -1.91 -11.34
C VAL A 54 3.78 -1.72 -9.94
N ASP A 55 2.52 -1.28 -9.85
CA ASP A 55 1.78 -1.10 -8.60
C ASP A 55 1.64 -2.41 -7.80
N MET A 56 1.63 -3.58 -8.46
CA MET A 56 1.58 -4.87 -7.77
C MET A 56 2.82 -5.14 -6.91
N SER A 57 3.98 -4.60 -7.27
CA SER A 57 5.20 -4.73 -6.44
C SER A 57 5.03 -4.07 -5.08
N ALA A 58 4.53 -2.84 -5.05
CA ALA A 58 4.31 -2.10 -3.82
C ALA A 58 3.18 -2.70 -2.98
N ARG A 59 2.09 -3.14 -3.62
CA ARG A 59 0.96 -3.78 -2.94
C ARG A 59 1.33 -5.10 -2.29
N SER A 60 2.08 -5.94 -3.01
CA SER A 60 2.53 -7.24 -2.50
C SER A 60 3.47 -7.07 -1.32
N SER A 61 4.38 -6.10 -1.43
CA SER A 61 5.30 -5.76 -0.35
C SER A 61 4.58 -5.27 0.90
N LEU A 62 3.59 -4.38 0.73
CA LEU A 62 2.83 -3.83 1.85
C LEU A 62 2.02 -4.89 2.60
N VAL A 63 1.45 -5.87 1.90
CA VAL A 63 0.76 -7.01 2.54
C VAL A 63 1.77 -7.81 3.35
N LEU A 64 2.82 -8.35 2.71
CA LEU A 64 3.83 -9.21 3.35
C LEU A 64 4.58 -8.55 4.52
N LEU A 65 4.73 -7.22 4.50
CA LEU A 65 5.35 -6.48 5.61
C LEU A 65 4.58 -6.65 6.93
N LEU A 66 3.30 -7.00 6.89
CA LEU A 66 2.52 -7.26 8.10
C LEU A 66 3.05 -8.50 8.85
N ALA A 67 3.04 -9.67 8.22
CA ALA A 67 3.49 -10.90 8.87
C ALA A 67 5.00 -10.90 9.16
N VAL A 68 5.80 -10.35 8.24
CA VAL A 68 7.25 -10.18 8.45
C VAL A 68 7.53 -9.22 9.63
N GLY A 69 6.80 -8.11 9.72
CA GLY A 69 6.93 -7.14 10.79
C GLY A 69 6.63 -7.75 12.17
N PHE A 70 5.54 -8.51 12.30
CA PHE A 70 5.20 -9.20 13.55
C PHE A 70 6.18 -10.34 13.90
N THR A 71 6.77 -10.98 12.89
CA THR A 71 7.84 -11.97 13.10
C THR A 71 9.10 -11.32 13.68
N LEU A 72 9.49 -10.14 13.20
CA LEU A 72 10.60 -9.37 13.78
C LEU A 72 10.26 -8.79 15.15
N ALA A 73 9.00 -8.41 15.36
CA ALA A 73 8.51 -7.88 16.63
C ALA A 73 8.57 -8.91 17.78
N GLN A 74 8.71 -10.20 17.50
CA GLN A 74 8.94 -11.23 18.53
C GLN A 74 10.16 -10.91 19.40
N ALA A 75 11.24 -10.39 18.78
CA ALA A 75 12.46 -10.01 19.50
C ALA A 75 12.25 -8.82 20.46
N TYR A 76 11.12 -8.12 20.36
CA TYR A 76 10.77 -6.94 21.13
C TYR A 76 9.50 -7.14 21.98
N GLY A 77 9.15 -8.41 22.26
CA GLY A 77 8.05 -8.74 23.18
C GLY A 77 6.66 -8.58 22.57
N SER A 78 6.49 -8.75 21.26
CA SER A 78 5.15 -8.79 20.65
C SER A 78 4.28 -9.89 21.29
N PRO A 79 3.01 -9.61 21.61
CA PRO A 79 2.11 -10.61 22.20
C PRO A 79 1.57 -11.62 21.16
N VAL A 80 1.70 -11.31 19.86
CA VAL A 80 1.24 -12.16 18.76
C VAL A 80 2.30 -13.23 18.49
N THR A 81 2.26 -14.33 19.24
CA THR A 81 3.29 -15.39 19.17
C THR A 81 2.67 -16.76 18.84
N GLY A 82 3.52 -17.76 18.60
CA GLY A 82 3.10 -19.16 18.42
C GLY A 82 2.04 -19.34 17.34
N ILE A 83 0.91 -19.98 17.69
CA ILE A 83 -0.19 -20.23 16.75
C ILE A 83 -0.80 -18.96 16.18
N TRP A 84 -0.84 -17.86 16.95
CA TRP A 84 -1.39 -16.59 16.48
C TRP A 84 -0.53 -15.96 15.39
N LEU A 85 0.80 -16.07 15.50
CA LEU A 85 1.72 -15.63 14.44
C LEU A 85 1.58 -16.49 13.18
N ALA A 86 1.39 -17.80 13.34
CA ALA A 86 1.15 -18.71 12.21
C ALA A 86 -0.17 -18.39 11.48
N LEU A 87 -1.24 -18.13 12.23
CA LEU A 87 -2.53 -17.69 11.66
C LEU A 87 -2.41 -16.33 10.96
N LEU A 88 -1.62 -15.41 11.50
CA LEU A 88 -1.33 -14.13 10.85
C LEU A 88 -0.64 -14.35 9.49
N TRP A 89 0.39 -15.20 9.42
CA TRP A 89 1.04 -15.55 8.16
C TRP A 89 0.07 -16.17 7.16
N LEU A 90 -0.78 -17.10 7.60
CA LEU A 90 -1.78 -17.73 6.74
C LEU A 90 -2.76 -16.69 6.18
N ALA A 91 -3.26 -15.79 7.04
CA ALA A 91 -4.15 -14.71 6.63
C ALA A 91 -3.48 -13.74 5.65
N ASP A 92 -2.20 -13.41 5.87
CA ASP A 92 -1.43 -12.49 5.05
C ASP A 92 -1.15 -13.08 3.65
N LEU A 93 -0.81 -14.37 3.57
CA LEU A 93 -0.64 -15.07 2.30
C LEU A 93 -1.98 -15.25 1.54
N ALA A 94 -3.07 -15.52 2.26
CA ALA A 94 -4.40 -15.57 1.67
C ALA A 94 -4.83 -14.21 1.13
N TRP A 95 -4.53 -13.13 1.88
CA TRP A 95 -4.78 -11.77 1.44
C TRP A 95 -3.92 -11.41 0.21
N LEU A 96 -2.64 -11.76 0.20
CA LEU A 96 -1.77 -11.57 -0.96
C LEU A 96 -2.34 -12.27 -2.20
N ALA A 97 -2.78 -13.52 -2.07
CA ALA A 97 -3.44 -14.24 -3.15
C ALA A 97 -4.69 -13.50 -3.65
N LEU A 98 -5.51 -12.97 -2.74
CA LEU A 98 -6.66 -12.13 -3.11
C LEU A 98 -6.23 -10.87 -3.88
N VAL A 99 -5.18 -10.16 -3.46
CA VAL A 99 -4.68 -8.97 -4.19
C VAL A 99 -4.29 -9.32 -5.62
N TRP A 100 -3.63 -10.45 -5.84
CA TRP A 100 -3.29 -10.93 -7.18
C TRP A 100 -4.51 -11.40 -7.98
N LEU A 101 -5.48 -12.06 -7.34
CA LEU A 101 -6.73 -12.41 -7.99
C LEU A 101 -7.52 -11.18 -8.45
N VAL A 102 -7.52 -10.09 -7.68
CA VAL A 102 -8.10 -8.81 -8.10
C VAL A 102 -7.40 -8.28 -9.34
N TYR A 103 -6.06 -8.34 -9.39
CA TYR A 103 -5.28 -7.91 -10.55
C TYR A 103 -5.61 -8.72 -11.81
N PHE A 104 -5.57 -10.06 -11.73
CA PHE A 104 -5.83 -10.92 -12.89
C PHE A 104 -7.28 -10.88 -13.38
N ASN A 105 -8.23 -10.52 -12.51
CA ASN A 105 -9.65 -10.42 -12.86
C ASN A 105 -10.10 -8.96 -13.09
N LYS A 106 -9.17 -8.01 -13.24
CA LYS A 106 -9.45 -6.59 -13.52
C LYS A 106 -10.42 -6.44 -14.70
N GLY A 107 -11.42 -5.56 -14.54
CA GLY A 107 -12.41 -5.26 -15.58
C GLY A 107 -13.55 -6.28 -15.71
N THR A 108 -13.57 -7.34 -14.89
CA THR A 108 -14.65 -8.32 -14.87
C THR A 108 -15.58 -8.13 -13.66
N PRO A 109 -16.85 -8.61 -13.71
CA PRO A 109 -17.75 -8.60 -12.56
C PRO A 109 -17.18 -9.36 -11.34
N LYS A 110 -16.43 -10.45 -11.59
CA LYS A 110 -15.73 -11.20 -10.55
C LYS A 110 -14.65 -10.33 -9.89
N GLY A 111 -13.85 -9.62 -10.68
CA GLY A 111 -12.84 -8.70 -10.17
C GLY A 111 -13.41 -7.61 -9.28
N ALA A 112 -14.57 -7.05 -9.62
CA ALA A 112 -15.25 -6.05 -8.80
C ALA A 112 -15.67 -6.61 -7.42
N ARG A 113 -16.19 -7.84 -7.37
CA ARG A 113 -16.52 -8.51 -6.09
C ARG A 113 -15.27 -8.78 -5.25
N LEU A 114 -14.21 -9.29 -5.87
CA LEU A 114 -12.93 -9.53 -5.20
C LEU A 114 -12.32 -8.21 -4.67
N GLN A 115 -12.42 -7.12 -5.43
CA GLN A 115 -11.96 -5.81 -5.01
C GLN A 115 -12.73 -5.28 -3.80
N SER A 116 -14.05 -5.49 -3.76
CA SER A 116 -14.86 -5.14 -2.59
C SER A 116 -14.42 -5.91 -1.34
N LEU A 117 -14.14 -7.20 -1.49
CA LEU A 117 -13.59 -8.03 -0.42
C LEU A 117 -12.21 -7.54 0.05
N ASP A 118 -11.28 -7.27 -0.89
CA ASP A 118 -9.95 -6.71 -0.56
C ASP A 118 -10.06 -5.38 0.19
N MET A 119 -11.00 -4.51 -0.21
CA MET A 119 -11.27 -3.26 0.50
C MET A 119 -11.82 -3.49 1.90
N GLY A 120 -12.72 -4.46 2.09
CA GLY A 120 -13.21 -4.85 3.42
C GLY A 120 -12.09 -5.31 4.34
N ILE A 121 -11.21 -6.19 3.85
CA ILE A 121 -10.03 -6.66 4.59
C ILE A 121 -9.10 -5.50 4.95
N ARG A 122 -8.85 -4.57 4.01
CA ARG A 122 -8.04 -3.37 4.28
C ARG A 122 -8.60 -2.56 5.43
N TYR A 123 -9.89 -2.23 5.40
CA TYR A 123 -10.52 -1.46 6.47
C TYR A 123 -10.45 -2.19 7.81
N PHE A 124 -10.68 -3.51 7.80
CA PHE A 124 -10.53 -4.34 8.99
C PHE A 124 -9.11 -4.27 9.56
N VAL A 125 -8.07 -4.52 8.74
CA VAL A 125 -6.67 -4.46 9.18
C VAL A 125 -6.30 -3.07 9.69
N ILE A 126 -6.71 -2.00 8.99
CA ILE A 126 -6.49 -0.61 9.42
C ILE A 126 -7.11 -0.40 10.81
N ALA A 127 -8.38 -0.76 10.99
CA ALA A 127 -9.08 -0.59 12.26
C ALA A 127 -8.43 -1.40 13.39
N SER A 128 -8.09 -2.67 13.14
CA SER A 128 -7.43 -3.53 14.12
C SER A 128 -6.07 -2.98 14.54
N MET A 129 -5.25 -2.52 13.60
CA MET A 129 -3.91 -2.00 13.90
C MET A 129 -3.96 -0.63 14.57
N LEU A 130 -4.87 0.26 14.15
CA LEU A 130 -5.09 1.53 14.84
C LEU A 130 -5.56 1.29 16.28
N ALA A 131 -6.55 0.41 16.49
CA ALA A 131 -7.07 0.11 17.82
C ALA A 131 -5.99 -0.50 18.71
N PHE A 132 -5.29 -1.54 18.23
CA PHE A 132 -4.26 -2.24 18.98
C PHE A 132 -3.05 -1.34 19.30
N GLY A 133 -2.51 -0.65 18.30
CA GLY A 133 -1.36 0.24 18.49
C GLY A 133 -1.69 1.42 19.40
N SER A 134 -2.87 2.04 19.24
CA SER A 134 -3.29 3.16 20.09
C SER A 134 -3.55 2.72 21.53
N TYR A 135 -4.16 1.53 21.72
CA TYR A 135 -4.35 0.95 23.05
C TYR A 135 -3.00 0.77 23.76
N CYS A 136 -2.02 0.13 23.10
CA CYS A 136 -0.68 -0.06 23.67
C CYS A 136 -0.01 1.27 24.04
N LEU A 137 -0.17 2.31 23.22
CA LEU A 137 0.40 3.64 23.50
C LEU A 137 -0.28 4.35 24.68
N ILE A 138 -1.57 4.13 24.89
CA ILE A 138 -2.34 4.79 25.96
C ILE A 138 -2.13 4.07 27.29
N THR A 139 -2.14 2.74 27.30
CA THR A 139 -2.06 1.95 28.53
C THR A 139 -0.63 1.55 28.91
N GLY A 140 0.29 1.50 27.93
CA GLY A 140 1.62 0.91 28.13
C GLY A 140 1.59 -0.62 28.27
N GLU A 141 0.47 -1.27 27.94
CA GLU A 141 0.30 -2.72 28.06
C GLU A 141 0.51 -3.45 26.72
N LEU A 142 0.67 -4.77 26.77
CA LEU A 142 0.82 -5.72 25.65
C LEU A 142 2.11 -5.62 24.83
N ILE A 143 2.61 -4.41 24.54
CA ILE A 143 3.90 -4.19 23.87
C ILE A 143 4.81 -3.39 24.79
N ALA A 144 6.00 -3.94 25.09
CA ALA A 144 6.94 -3.33 26.02
C ALA A 144 7.58 -2.02 25.52
N SER A 145 7.65 -1.81 24.20
CA SER A 145 8.32 -0.64 23.61
C SER A 145 7.36 0.26 22.86
N ASN A 146 7.29 1.52 23.28
CA ASN A 146 6.40 2.52 22.70
C ASN A 146 6.73 2.80 21.21
N TRP A 147 8.01 2.71 20.80
CA TRP A 147 8.39 2.85 19.39
C TRP A 147 7.71 1.79 18.49
N LEU A 148 7.52 0.57 18.98
CA LEU A 148 6.92 -0.53 18.24
C LEU A 148 5.40 -0.34 18.11
N ALA A 149 4.74 0.07 19.19
CA ALA A 149 3.33 0.43 19.17
C ALA A 149 3.05 1.58 18.19
N LEU A 150 3.91 2.61 18.17
CA LEU A 150 3.82 3.71 17.21
C LEU A 150 4.00 3.24 15.77
N LYS A 151 4.92 2.30 15.49
CA LYS A 151 5.06 1.72 14.15
C LYS A 151 3.80 1.01 13.67
N ILE A 152 3.08 0.32 14.57
CA ILE A 152 1.81 -0.33 14.23
C ILE A 152 0.76 0.71 13.81
N VAL A 153 0.65 1.82 14.55
CA VAL A 153 -0.23 2.95 14.20
C VAL A 153 0.17 3.56 12.85
N LEU A 154 1.47 3.78 12.61
CA LEU A 154 1.97 4.30 11.34
C LEU A 154 1.66 3.36 10.16
N PHE A 155 1.74 2.05 10.37
CA PHE A 155 1.40 1.08 9.33
C PHE A 155 -0.07 1.16 8.94
N ALA A 156 -0.95 1.32 9.93
CA ALA A 156 -2.37 1.54 9.68
C ALA A 156 -2.62 2.87 8.93
N ALA A 157 -1.88 3.94 9.26
CA ALA A 157 -1.93 5.21 8.55
C ALA A 157 -1.47 5.08 7.08
N ILE A 158 -0.40 4.32 6.81
CA ILE A 158 0.08 4.03 5.44
C ILE A 158 -0.98 3.25 4.66
N LEU A 159 -1.57 2.21 5.25
CA LEU A 159 -2.65 1.45 4.62
C LEU A 159 -3.88 2.33 4.33
N GLY A 160 -4.25 3.20 5.28
CA GLY A 160 -5.34 4.18 5.12
C GLY A 160 -5.08 5.15 3.98
N ASN A 161 -3.85 5.67 3.88
CA ASN A 161 -3.47 6.51 2.75
C ASN A 161 -3.50 5.74 1.42
N GLY A 162 -3.09 4.46 1.41
CA GLY A 162 -3.23 3.59 0.25
C GLY A 162 -4.70 3.36 -0.18
N VAL A 163 -5.63 3.32 0.77
CA VAL A 163 -7.08 3.32 0.48
C VAL A 163 -7.52 4.64 -0.15
N TRP A 164 -7.03 5.78 0.36
CA TRP A 164 -7.30 7.09 -0.25
C TRP A 164 -6.81 7.17 -1.70
N ILE A 165 -5.61 6.67 -2.00
CA ILE A 165 -5.10 6.57 -3.38
C ILE A 165 -6.01 5.74 -4.28
N ARG A 166 -6.58 4.63 -3.78
CA ARG A 166 -7.52 3.81 -4.55
C ARG A 166 -8.81 4.55 -4.90
N HIS A 167 -9.35 5.34 -3.97
CA HIS A 167 -10.52 6.19 -4.23
C HIS A 167 -10.21 7.28 -5.27
N ILE A 168 -9.02 7.87 -5.22
CA ILE A 168 -8.55 8.80 -6.26
C ILE A 168 -8.46 8.06 -7.60
N ALA A 169 -7.90 6.85 -7.60
CA ALA A 169 -7.64 6.08 -8.80
C ALA A 169 -8.93 5.61 -9.51
N ALA A 170 -10.02 5.37 -8.77
CA ALA A 170 -11.31 4.98 -9.32
C ALA A 170 -11.88 6.01 -10.31
N ARG A 171 -11.42 7.27 -10.23
CA ARG A 171 -11.90 8.38 -11.07
C ARG A 171 -11.19 8.46 -12.43
N TRP A 172 -10.11 7.72 -12.64
CA TRP A 172 -9.33 7.80 -13.89
C TRP A 172 -10.13 7.40 -15.11
N GLN A 173 -10.95 6.34 -15.02
CA GLN A 173 -11.69 5.85 -16.18
C GLN A 173 -12.66 6.91 -16.71
N ALA A 174 -13.47 7.49 -15.81
CA ALA A 174 -14.40 8.58 -16.16
C ALA A 174 -13.68 9.79 -16.80
N ALA A 175 -12.46 10.11 -16.36
CA ALA A 175 -11.69 11.21 -16.94
C ALA A 175 -11.26 10.90 -18.39
N PHE A 176 -10.84 9.67 -18.68
CA PHE A 176 -10.50 9.26 -20.04
C PHE A 176 -11.72 9.14 -20.95
N ASP A 177 -12.85 8.68 -20.42
CA ASP A 177 -14.11 8.61 -21.18
C ASP A 177 -14.53 10.02 -21.65
N LEU A 178 -14.37 11.05 -20.82
CA LEU A 178 -14.59 12.45 -21.21
C LEU A 178 -13.63 12.93 -22.31
N VAL A 179 -12.36 12.51 -22.27
CA VAL A 179 -11.39 12.83 -23.34
C VAL A 179 -11.80 12.19 -24.66
N LEU A 180 -12.30 10.95 -24.62
CA LEU A 180 -12.79 10.22 -25.80
C LEU A 180 -14.03 10.85 -26.42
N SER A 181 -14.94 11.41 -25.61
CA SER A 181 -16.17 12.07 -26.10
C SER A 181 -15.92 13.29 -27.00
N GLY A 182 -14.73 13.91 -26.93
CA GLY A 182 -14.38 15.06 -27.77
C GLY A 182 -15.03 16.38 -27.34
N GLY A 183 -14.94 17.41 -28.19
CA GLY A 183 -15.56 18.72 -27.96
C GLY A 183 -15.14 19.40 -26.64
N ASP A 184 -16.12 20.01 -25.95
CA ASP A 184 -15.92 20.64 -24.64
C ASP A 184 -15.62 19.61 -23.52
N ASP A 185 -16.12 18.38 -23.67
CA ASP A 185 -15.88 17.30 -22.71
C ASP A 185 -14.41 16.90 -22.69
N ARG A 186 -13.70 16.98 -23.84
CA ARG A 186 -12.26 16.77 -23.90
C ARG A 186 -11.50 17.73 -22.97
N ILE A 187 -11.88 19.01 -22.97
CA ILE A 187 -11.23 20.03 -22.12
C ILE A 187 -11.49 19.73 -20.64
N ARG A 188 -12.71 19.29 -20.29
CA ARG A 188 -13.06 18.86 -18.92
C ARG A 188 -12.29 17.61 -18.51
N GLY A 189 -12.18 16.62 -19.38
CA GLY A 189 -11.44 15.37 -19.17
C GLY A 189 -9.96 15.63 -18.87
N GLU A 190 -9.29 16.45 -19.69
CA GLU A 190 -7.87 16.81 -19.49
C GLU A 190 -7.64 17.54 -18.15
N LYS A 191 -8.51 18.50 -17.79
CA LYS A 191 -8.47 19.16 -16.46
C LYS A 191 -8.68 18.16 -15.33
N MET A 192 -9.57 17.20 -15.51
CA MET A 192 -9.85 16.16 -14.51
C MET A 192 -8.64 15.22 -14.34
N ILE A 193 -7.98 14.82 -15.42
CA ILE A 193 -6.74 14.03 -15.40
C ILE A 193 -5.66 14.73 -14.56
N LEU A 194 -5.41 16.01 -14.82
CA LEU A 194 -4.43 16.80 -14.07
C LEU A 194 -4.77 16.89 -12.57
N LYS A 195 -6.05 17.10 -12.25
CA LYS A 195 -6.53 17.17 -10.85
C LYS A 195 -6.39 15.83 -10.13
N ILE A 196 -6.74 14.72 -10.80
CA ILE A 196 -6.59 13.37 -10.24
C ILE A 196 -5.12 13.09 -9.95
N ASN A 197 -4.23 13.32 -10.92
CA ASN A 197 -2.80 13.11 -10.76
C ASN A 197 -2.20 13.99 -9.65
N GLY A 198 -2.55 15.28 -9.61
CA GLY A 198 -2.09 16.19 -8.56
C GLY A 198 -2.50 15.73 -7.16
N THR A 199 -3.72 15.20 -7.00
CA THR A 199 -4.20 14.66 -5.72
C THR A 199 -3.49 13.34 -5.38
N ALA A 200 -3.31 12.45 -6.36
CA ALA A 200 -2.59 11.20 -6.20
C ALA A 200 -1.13 11.43 -5.76
N ASN A 201 -0.45 12.42 -6.35
CA ASN A 201 0.93 12.75 -6.00
C ASN A 201 1.05 13.26 -4.56
N ARG A 202 0.12 14.09 -4.08
CA ARG A 202 0.10 14.53 -2.68
C ARG A 202 -0.06 13.35 -1.72
N ALA A 203 -0.96 12.42 -2.05
CA ALA A 203 -1.13 11.20 -1.27
C ALA A 203 0.13 10.32 -1.31
N ALA A 204 0.79 10.18 -2.46
CA ALA A 204 2.05 9.43 -2.59
C ALA A 204 3.16 10.04 -1.73
N PHE A 205 3.36 11.37 -1.78
CA PHE A 205 4.35 12.05 -0.93
C PHE A 205 4.07 11.83 0.57
N LEU A 206 2.80 11.78 0.98
CA LEU A 206 2.43 11.44 2.35
C LEU A 206 2.80 10.00 2.70
N ILE A 207 2.60 9.02 1.81
CA ILE A 207 3.09 7.64 2.01
C ILE A 207 4.61 7.64 2.18
N TRP A 208 5.36 8.37 1.35
CA TRP A 208 6.82 8.40 1.44
C TRP A 208 7.28 8.95 2.79
N LEU A 209 6.67 10.04 3.25
CA LEU A 209 6.95 10.59 4.57
C LEU A 209 6.66 9.57 5.68
N LEU A 210 5.48 8.95 5.67
CA LEU A 210 5.08 7.97 6.69
C LEU A 210 6.00 6.74 6.70
N VAL A 211 6.40 6.26 5.52
CA VAL A 211 7.27 5.09 5.35
C VAL A 211 8.70 5.42 5.82
N VAL A 212 9.22 6.61 5.53
CA VAL A 212 10.53 7.07 6.04
C VAL A 212 10.51 7.18 7.56
N LEU A 213 9.46 7.78 8.14
CA LEU A 213 9.30 7.86 9.60
C LEU A 213 9.24 6.47 10.24
N MET A 214 8.50 5.54 9.62
CA MET A 214 8.44 4.16 10.08
C MET A 214 9.81 3.47 9.99
N ALA A 215 10.54 3.64 8.89
CA ALA A 215 11.88 3.05 8.74
C ALA A 215 12.84 3.60 9.81
N PHE A 216 12.85 4.92 10.01
CA PHE A 216 13.67 5.59 11.03
C PHE A 216 13.37 5.06 12.44
N LEU A 217 12.10 4.97 12.84
CA LEU A 217 11.71 4.42 14.13
C LEU A 217 12.13 2.96 14.29
N GLY A 218 12.12 2.19 13.19
CA GLY A 218 12.55 0.80 13.18
C GLY A 218 14.04 0.61 13.40
N GLU A 219 14.85 1.55 12.93
CA GLU A 219 16.29 1.50 13.09
C GLU A 219 16.68 2.01 14.48
N VAL A 220 16.28 3.25 14.79
CA VAL A 220 16.75 3.99 15.97
C VAL A 220 16.13 3.48 17.27
N LYS A 221 14.87 3.05 17.25
CA LYS A 221 14.13 2.53 18.43
C LYS A 221 14.28 3.45 19.67
N PRO A 222 13.94 4.73 19.58
CA PRO A 222 14.37 5.75 20.55
C PRO A 222 13.70 5.70 21.94
N PHE A 223 12.61 4.93 22.11
CA PHE A 223 11.82 4.88 23.35
C PHE A 223 10.96 3.62 23.48
#